data_AF-C2EW48-F1
#
_entry.id   AF-C2EW48-F1
#
_cell.length_a   1.000
_cell.length_b   1.000
_cell.length_c   1.000
_cell.angle_alpha   90.00
_cell.angle_beta   90.00
_cell.angle_gamma   90.00
#
_symmetry.space_group_name_H-M   'P 1'
#
loop_
_entity.id
_entity.type
_entity.pdbx_description
1 polymer ?
#
loop_
_entity_poly.entity_id
_entity_poly.type
_entity_poly.pdbx_seq_one_letter_code
_entity_poly.pdbx_strand_id
1 'polypeptide(L)' 'MTRPREYRTLYDVQQLLKEFNVYVYVGKRLYDIELIAIELDHLYQAGVVDNATYMKAKIVLRKEHREEELREKNGTAI' A
#
# COMPACT_ATOMS: atom_id res chain seq x y z
N MET A 1 -23.03 7.10 11.08
CA MET A 1 -22.70 7.10 9.64
C MET A 1 -21.21 7.32 9.49
N THR A 2 -20.44 6.28 9.20
CA THR A 2 -18.99 6.36 8.92
C THR A 2 -18.79 6.88 7.51
N ARG A 3 -17.92 7.87 7.31
CA ARG A 3 -17.53 8.32 5.96
C ARG A 3 -16.86 7.16 5.23
N PRO A 4 -17.12 6.95 3.92
CA PRO A 4 -16.41 5.95 3.15
C PRO A 4 -14.91 6.26 3.22
N ARG A 5 -14.10 5.25 3.55
CA ARG A 5 -12.65 5.41 3.61
C ARG A 5 -12.12 5.75 2.22
N GLU A 6 -11.31 6.80 2.14
CA GLU A 6 -10.64 7.18 0.91
C GLU A 6 -9.19 6.71 0.96
N TYR A 7 -8.75 5.98 -0.06
CA TYR A 7 -7.36 5.54 -0.21
C TYR A 7 -6.61 6.57 -1.04
N ARG A 8 -5.89 7.48 -0.37
CA ARG A 8 -5.17 8.58 -1.05
C ARG A 8 -3.67 8.55 -0.79
N THR A 9 -3.24 7.88 0.27
CA THR A 9 -1.86 7.86 0.76
C THR A 9 -1.41 6.45 1.09
N LEU A 10 -0.08 6.20 1.12
CA LEU A 10 0.47 4.92 1.58
C LEU A 10 -0.07 4.53 2.96
N TYR A 11 -0.24 5.53 3.84
CA TYR A 11 -0.78 5.32 5.18
C TYR A 11 -2.20 4.74 5.15
N ASP A 12 -3.08 5.21 4.26
CA ASP A 12 -4.44 4.66 4.13
C ASP A 12 -4.41 3.18 3.74
N VAL A 13 -3.47 2.80 2.86
CA VAL A 13 -3.27 1.41 2.43
C VAL A 13 -2.71 0.57 3.59
N GLN A 14 -1.76 1.10 4.36
CA GLN A 14 -1.28 0.43 5.58
C GLN A 14 -2.41 0.21 6.59
N GLN A 15 -3.33 1.17 6.73
CA GLN A 15 -4.46 0.99 7.63
C GLN A 15 -5.48 -0.03 7.13
N LEU A 16 -5.63 -0.21 5.81
CA LEU A 16 -6.39 -1.32 5.24
C LEU A 16 -5.78 -2.67 5.66
N LEU A 17 -4.47 -2.84 5.48
CA LEU A 17 -3.79 -4.10 5.82
C LEU A 17 -3.88 -4.42 7.33
N LYS A 18 -3.84 -3.39 8.19
CA LYS A 18 -4.01 -3.54 9.65
C LYS A 18 -5.36 -4.11 10.06
N GLU A 19 -6.43 -3.89 9.28
CA GLU A 19 -7.73 -4.51 9.56
C GLU A 19 -7.68 -6.04 9.46
N PHE A 20 -6.70 -6.57 8.74
CA PHE A 20 -6.42 -7.99 8.58
C PHE A 20 -5.23 -8.47 9.42
N ASN A 21 -4.77 -7.66 10.40
CA ASN A 21 -3.58 -7.91 11.21
C ASN A 21 -2.28 -8.07 10.40
N VAL A 22 -2.21 -7.48 9.21
CA VAL A 22 -1.00 -7.48 8.38
C VAL A 22 -0.18 -6.22 8.70
N TYR A 23 1.05 -6.43 9.19
CA TYR A 23 2.01 -5.37 9.49
C TYR A 23 3.28 -5.60 8.67
N VAL A 24 3.64 -4.61 7.85
CA VAL A 24 4.83 -4.64 6.99
C VAL A 24 5.84 -3.62 7.50
N TYR A 25 7.05 -4.10 7.81
CA TYR A 25 8.21 -3.26 8.12
C TYR A 25 9.50 -4.07 7.93
N VAL A 26 10.22 -3.83 6.84
CA VAL A 26 11.50 -4.46 6.50
C VAL A 26 12.68 -3.49 6.56
N GLY A 27 12.43 -2.23 6.96
CA GLY A 27 13.45 -1.22 7.21
C GLY A 27 13.89 -0.43 5.97
N LYS A 28 13.29 -0.69 4.81
CA LYS A 28 13.46 0.14 3.60
C LYS A 28 12.11 0.44 2.98
N ARG A 29 11.81 1.72 2.76
CA ARG A 29 10.49 2.15 2.30
C ARG A 29 10.09 1.55 0.96
N LEU A 30 11.01 1.45 0.01
CA LEU A 30 10.71 0.84 -1.30
C LEU A 30 10.26 -0.62 -1.13
N TYR A 31 10.98 -1.39 -0.31
CA TYR A 31 10.67 -2.80 -0.07
C TYR A 31 9.39 -2.96 0.76
N ASP A 32 9.12 -2.05 1.68
CA ASP A 32 7.83 -2.01 2.40
C ASP A 32 6.68 -1.80 1.41
N ILE A 33 6.80 -0.89 0.45
CA ILE A 33 5.77 -0.65 -0.58
C ILE A 33 5.55 -1.90 -1.43
N GLU A 34 6.62 -2.59 -1.82
CA GLU A 34 6.54 -3.83 -2.61
C GLU A 34 5.86 -4.96 -1.83
N LEU A 35 6.23 -5.15 -0.56
CA LEU A 35 5.61 -6.18 0.28
C LEU A 35 4.15 -5.84 0.60
N ILE A 36 3.82 -4.57 0.84
CA ILE A 36 2.41 -4.11 0.97
C ILE A 36 1.62 -4.44 -0.31
N ALA A 37 2.20 -4.26 -1.50
CA ALA A 37 1.53 -4.58 -2.75
C ALA A 37 1.26 -6.09 -2.90
N ILE A 38 2.20 -6.94 -2.48
CA ILE A 38 2.04 -8.39 -2.47
C ILE A 38 0.90 -8.79 -1.52
N GLU A 39 0.91 -8.28 -0.29
CA GLU A 39 -0.13 -8.63 0.68
C GLU A 39 -1.51 -8.10 0.28
N LEU A 40 -1.59 -6.93 -0.36
CA LEU A 40 -2.83 -6.43 -0.94
C LEU A 40 -3.36 -7.37 -2.03
N ASP A 41 -2.48 -7.91 -2.88
CA ASP A 41 -2.85 -8.87 -3.93
C ASP A 41 -3.38 -10.18 -3.31
N HIS A 42 -2.78 -10.67 -2.21
CA HIS A 42 -3.28 -11.82 -1.47
C HIS A 42 -4.67 -11.59 -0.87
N LEU A 43 -4.90 -10.43 -0.24
CA LEU A 43 -6.20 -10.08 0.34
C LEU A 43 -7.29 -9.99 -0.74
N TYR A 44 -6.96 -9.46 -1.93
CA TYR A 44 -7.88 -9.43 -3.05
C TYR A 44 -8.18 -10.83 -3.59
N GLN A 45 -7.17 -11.68 -3.77
CA GLN A 45 -7.34 -13.07 -4.22
C GLN A 45 -8.15 -13.91 -3.24
N ALA A 46 -8.01 -13.67 -1.93
CA ALA A 46 -8.80 -14.30 -0.88
C ALA A 46 -10.28 -13.81 -0.85
N GLY A 47 -10.63 -12.78 -1.64
CA GLY A 47 -11.99 -12.24 -1.71
C GLY A 47 -12.39 -11.39 -0.50
N VAL A 48 -11.44 -11.00 0.35
CA VAL A 48 -11.71 -10.21 1.57
C VAL A 48 -11.59 -8.70 1.36
N VAL A 49 -11.11 -8.29 0.18
CA VAL A 49 -11.07 -6.90 -0.27
C VAL A 49 -11.82 -6.78 -1.60
N ASP A 50 -12.76 -5.83 -1.68
CA ASP A 50 -13.53 -5.61 -2.91
C ASP A 50 -12.69 -4.94 -4.01
N ASN A 51 -13.15 -5.09 -5.26
CA ASN A 51 -12.44 -4.57 -6.44
C ASN A 51 -12.22 -3.05 -6.42
N ALA A 52 -13.18 -2.26 -5.92
CA ALA A 52 -13.04 -0.81 -5.89
C ALA A 52 -12.00 -0.37 -4.86
N THR A 53 -11.97 -1.02 -3.69
CA THR A 53 -10.94 -0.82 -2.67
C THR A 53 -9.57 -1.23 -3.19
N TYR A 54 -9.45 -2.42 -3.76
CA TYR A 54 -8.21 -2.95 -4.33
C TYR A 54 -7.60 -2.00 -5.39
N MET A 55 -8.42 -1.58 -6.36
CA MET A 55 -7.96 -0.71 -7.45
C MET A 55 -7.46 0.65 -6.93
N LYS A 56 -8.16 1.25 -5.97
CA LYS A 56 -7.72 2.53 -5.37
C LYS A 56 -6.41 2.37 -4.61
N ALA A 57 -6.26 1.31 -3.82
CA ALA A 57 -5.03 1.02 -3.09
C ALA A 57 -3.85 0.75 -4.03
N LYS A 58 -4.04 -0.01 -5.12
CA LYS A 58 -2.99 -0.24 -6.14
C LYS A 58 -2.53 1.05 -6.81
N ILE A 59 -3.42 2.01 -7.08
CA ILE A 59 -3.04 3.30 -7.66
C ILE A 59 -2.11 4.06 -6.71
N VAL A 60 -2.45 4.10 -5.42
CA VAL A 60 -1.61 4.72 -4.39
C VAL A 60 -0.24 4.05 -4.34
N LEU A 61 -0.19 2.72 -4.25
CA LEU A 61 1.07 1.98 -4.18
C LEU A 61 1.96 2.20 -5.41
N ARG A 62 1.39 2.23 -6.62
CA ARG A 62 2.13 2.51 -7.85
C ARG A 62 2.74 3.91 -7.87
N LYS A 63 2.00 4.90 -7.34
CA LYS A 63 2.50 6.28 -7.23
C LYS A 63 3.67 6.34 -6.24
N GLU A 64 3.47 5.80 -5.04
CA GLU A 64 4.46 5.83 -3.96
C GLU A 64 5.73 5.05 -4.33
N HIS A 65 5.59 3.90 -4.98
CA HIS A 65 6.72 3.11 -5.48
C HIS A 65 7.57 3.93 -6.45
N ARG A 66 6.94 4.55 -7.46
CA ARG A 66 7.63 5.41 -8.42
C ARG A 66 8.32 6.60 -7.76
N GLU A 67 7.67 7.23 -6.77
CA GLU A 67 8.26 8.35 -6.04
C GLU A 67 9.48 7.90 -5.23
N GLU A 68 9.41 6.73 -4.59
CA GLU A 68 10.53 6.19 -3.81
C GLU A 68 11.69 5.72 -4.70
N GLU A 69 11.42 5.08 -5.84
CA GLU A 69 12.45 4.76 -6.83
C GLU A 69 13.22 6.00 -7.31
N LEU A 70 12.51 7.12 -7.52
CA LEU A 70 13.14 8.39 -7.87
C LEU A 70 14.01 8.93 -6.73
N ARG A 71 13.56 8.77 -5.48
CA ARG A 71 14.35 9.16 -4.30
C ARG A 71 15.60 8.29 -4.14
N GLU A 72 15.51 6.98 -4.35
CA GLU A 72 16.68 6.08 -4.32
C GLU A 72 17.72 6.49 -5.37
N LYS A 73 17.28 6.76 -6.61
CA LYS A 73 18.16 7.25 -7.68
C LYS A 73 18.83 8.57 -7.34
N ASN A 74 18.14 9.44 -6.60
CA ASN A 74 18.64 10.75 -6.17
C ASN A 74 19.41 10.70 -4.85
N GLY A 75 19.55 9.54 -4.21
CA GLY A 75 20.17 9.41 -2.87
C GLY A 75 19.40 10.10 -1.74
N THR A 76 18.09 10.31 -1.91
CA THR A 76 17.19 10.99 -0.96
C THR A 76 16.07 10.09 -0.43
N ALA A 77 16.21 8.77 -0.62
CA ALA A 77 15.30 7.76 -0.08
C ALA A 77 15.37 7.70 1.44
N ILE A 78 14.28 7.23 2.05
CA ILE A 78 14.13 7.11 3.51
C ILE A 78 13.88 5.67 3.97
#